data_AF-A0A8H3Q247-F1
#
_entry.id   AF-A0A8H3Q247-F1
#
_cell.length_a   1.000
_cell.length_b   1.000
_cell.length_c   1.000
_cell.angle_alpha   90.00
_cell.angle_beta   90.00
_cell.angle_gamma   90.00
#
_symmetry.space_group_name_H-M   'P 1'
#
loop_
_entity.id
_entity.type
_entity.pdbx_description
1 polymer ?
#
loop_
_entity_poly.entity_id
_entity_poly.type
_entity_poly.pdbx_seq_one_letter_code
_entity_poly.pdbx_strand_id
1 'polypeptide(L)'
;MRVVILNQMVDQHCDSRLEGLAERPMLLDCCPLQIDATVTGNLLAGLDRLGTTRVMKTRGCGPAFGSSLPFMLGWFGMKSSEPSNTAQQLKYSLIRREPTVTMAEHLHARNDALKTNGFTFNGISTQINITPRGSDWYFTVCAVMTVSSIVFVGMGLRKPRTHRVFHYITASITMVAAIAYFTMGANLGWAPTEVEFHRRDHEVAGNYREIFYVRYIDWFITTPLLLMDLLLTAGMPWPTVLYVILVDEIMIVTGLVGALVTTSYKWGYFTIGCVALVYIVYQLAWEARIHANHVGPDVGRVFLWCGSLTAVVWILYPIAWGVCEGGNLISPDSEAVFYGILDIIAKPVFGAILLFGHRNIDPARLGLRIRDVNERIVPEGPNVKPGQQRNVGNVNAPEGSTSA
;
A
#
# COMPACT_ATOMS: atom_id res chain seq x y z
N MET A 1 -18.72 23.00 -53.66
CA MET A 1 -19.76 22.18 -52.99
C MET A 1 -19.27 21.93 -51.56
N ARG A 2 -19.51 22.84 -50.58
CA ARG A 2 -20.63 22.84 -49.60
C ARG A 2 -20.93 21.42 -49.08
N VAL A 3 -20.50 20.99 -47.88
CA VAL A 3 -20.88 21.37 -46.49
C VAL A 3 -22.38 21.25 -46.21
N VAL A 4 -22.69 20.61 -45.07
CA VAL A 4 -23.94 20.54 -44.28
C VAL A 4 -24.85 19.29 -44.49
N ILE A 5 -25.29 18.77 -43.33
CA ILE A 5 -26.52 18.00 -43.01
C ILE A 5 -26.38 16.47 -42.95
N LEU A 6 -26.21 15.93 -41.74
CA LEU A 6 -27.20 15.00 -41.17
C LEU A 6 -27.09 15.00 -39.64
N ASN A 7 -27.82 15.91 -39.02
CA ASN A 7 -28.16 15.89 -37.60
C ASN A 7 -29.69 15.84 -37.56
N GLN A 8 -30.27 14.65 -37.70
CA GLN A 8 -31.70 14.37 -37.54
C GLN A 8 -31.91 12.84 -37.58
N MET A 9 -31.75 12.18 -36.44
CA MET A 9 -32.26 10.83 -36.18
C MET A 9 -32.46 10.61 -34.68
N VAL A 10 -32.96 11.65 -33.99
CA VAL A 10 -33.49 11.58 -32.63
C VAL A 10 -34.79 12.37 -32.69
N ASP A 11 -35.85 11.70 -33.14
CA ASP A 11 -37.27 12.04 -32.92
C ASP A 11 -38.10 11.24 -33.90
N GLN A 12 -38.42 9.97 -33.57
CA GLN A 12 -39.64 9.31 -34.09
C GLN A 12 -40.01 7.94 -33.49
N HIS A 13 -39.57 7.59 -32.28
CA HIS A 13 -40.03 6.36 -31.62
C HIS A 13 -40.51 6.61 -30.19
N CYS A 14 -41.42 7.57 -30.04
CA CYS A 14 -42.16 7.76 -28.81
C CYS A 14 -43.58 8.24 -29.14
N ASP A 15 -44.41 7.37 -29.69
CA ASP A 15 -45.85 7.44 -29.44
C ASP A 15 -46.56 6.13 -29.80
N SER A 16 -47.65 5.83 -29.10
CA SER A 16 -48.54 4.65 -29.22
C SER A 16 -48.18 3.40 -28.41
N ARG A 17 -48.24 3.53 -27.07
CA ARG A 17 -48.90 2.55 -26.19
C ARG A 17 -48.94 3.12 -24.78
N LEU A 18 -50.16 3.38 -24.30
CA LEU A 18 -50.63 3.35 -22.90
C LEU A 18 -51.66 4.48 -22.68
N GLU A 19 -52.84 4.33 -23.28
CA GLU A 19 -54.06 4.83 -22.67
C GLU A 19 -54.74 3.67 -21.94
N GLY A 20 -55.18 3.92 -20.71
CA GLY A 20 -56.10 3.05 -19.99
C GLY A 20 -55.49 2.37 -18.77
N LEU A 21 -55.53 3.06 -17.63
CA LEU A 21 -56.13 2.60 -16.36
C LEU A 21 -55.67 3.53 -15.22
N ALA A 22 -56.33 4.69 -15.15
CA ALA A 22 -56.39 5.49 -13.94
C ALA A 22 -57.71 5.17 -13.24
N GLU A 23 -57.66 4.72 -11.98
CA GLU A 23 -58.56 5.05 -10.86
C GLU A 23 -58.45 4.02 -9.73
N ARG A 24 -57.73 4.35 -8.64
CA ARG A 24 -58.30 4.54 -7.28
C ARG A 24 -57.20 4.82 -6.22
N PRO A 25 -57.50 5.65 -5.20
CA PRO A 25 -56.51 6.19 -4.24
C PRO A 25 -56.48 5.40 -2.92
N MET A 26 -55.33 5.35 -2.24
CA MET A 26 -55.31 5.07 -0.80
C MET A 26 -54.03 5.52 -0.08
N LEU A 27 -54.23 6.48 0.83
CA LEU A 27 -53.52 6.72 2.10
C LEU A 27 -52.02 7.04 2.09
N LEU A 28 -51.73 8.35 2.10
CA LEU A 28 -50.54 8.94 2.72
C LEU A 28 -50.88 9.24 4.19
N ASP A 29 -50.33 8.45 5.10
CA ASP A 29 -50.25 8.82 6.52
C ASP A 29 -49.08 9.78 6.72
N CYS A 30 -49.40 10.94 7.30
CA CYS A 30 -48.47 11.95 7.78
C CYS A 30 -47.82 11.49 9.10
N CYS A 31 -46.49 11.54 9.18
CA CYS A 31 -45.79 11.80 10.44
C CYS A 31 -44.44 12.50 10.15
N PRO A 32 -44.08 13.58 10.86
CA PRO A 32 -43.05 14.52 10.42
C PRO A 32 -41.63 14.06 10.80
N LEU A 33 -40.70 14.24 9.86
CA LEU A 33 -39.26 14.10 10.06
C LEU A 33 -38.72 15.38 10.71
N GLN A 34 -38.21 15.27 11.92
CA GLN A 34 -37.57 16.33 12.68
C GLN A 34 -36.13 16.49 12.15
N ILE A 35 -35.86 17.55 11.40
CA ILE A 35 -34.50 17.90 10.93
C ILE A 35 -33.88 18.82 11.98
N ASP A 36 -32.87 18.31 12.68
CA ASP A 36 -32.07 19.06 13.64
C ASP A 36 -31.00 19.87 12.89
N ALA A 37 -31.13 21.19 12.92
CA ALA A 37 -30.22 22.14 12.29
C ALA A 37 -29.10 22.49 13.28
N THR A 38 -28.06 21.64 13.38
CA THR A 38 -26.87 21.99 14.17
C THR A 38 -25.57 21.45 13.57
N VAL A 39 -25.23 21.77 12.31
CA VAL A 39 -23.82 21.88 11.87
C VAL A 39 -23.74 22.83 10.67
N THR A 40 -23.93 24.12 10.90
CA THR A 40 -23.50 25.16 9.95
C THR A 40 -22.75 26.22 10.72
N GLY A 41 -21.43 26.27 10.55
CA GLY A 41 -20.59 27.31 11.14
C GLY A 41 -19.30 26.77 11.73
N ASN A 42 -18.42 26.23 10.91
CA ASN A 42 -16.98 26.17 11.19
C ASN A 42 -16.19 26.04 9.89
N LEU A 43 -16.35 27.04 9.04
CA LEU A 43 -15.39 27.41 7.99
C LEU A 43 -15.47 28.93 7.90
N LEU A 44 -14.34 29.63 8.09
CA LEU A 44 -14.15 31.10 8.18
C LEU A 44 -14.02 31.69 9.60
N ALA A 45 -12.95 31.37 10.31
CA ALA A 45 -12.35 32.24 11.33
C ALA A 45 -10.89 31.84 11.57
N GLY A 46 -10.02 32.11 10.61
CA GLY A 46 -8.61 31.73 10.67
C GLY A 46 -7.72 32.72 9.95
N LEU A 47 -7.91 34.02 10.17
CA LEU A 47 -7.03 35.10 9.73
C LEU A 47 -7.44 36.36 10.51
N ASP A 48 -6.90 36.53 11.72
CA ASP A 48 -6.54 37.84 12.29
C ASP A 48 -6.03 37.66 13.71
N ARG A 49 -4.71 37.83 13.90
CA ARG A 49 -4.05 38.54 15.00
C ARG A 49 -2.56 38.18 15.04
N LEU A 50 -1.79 38.91 14.24
CA LEU A 50 -0.36 39.16 14.46
C LEU A 50 -0.21 40.56 15.07
N GLY A 51 0.68 40.71 16.05
CA GLY A 51 1.12 41.97 16.68
C GLY A 51 0.27 42.36 17.89
N THR A 52 0.80 42.78 19.05
CA THR A 52 1.98 43.63 19.28
C THR A 52 2.39 43.58 20.77
N THR A 53 3.62 44.03 21.02
CA THR A 53 4.48 44.09 22.23
C THR A 53 4.03 44.92 23.46
N ARG A 54 4.48 44.52 24.67
CA ARG A 54 5.00 45.32 25.84
C ARG A 54 5.10 44.43 27.11
N VAL A 55 6.26 44.18 27.77
CA VAL A 55 7.18 44.99 28.60
C VAL A 55 6.66 45.40 30.00
N MET A 56 7.33 44.84 31.05
CA MET A 56 7.56 45.29 32.46
C MET A 56 6.34 45.72 33.33
N LYS A 57 6.28 45.61 34.67
CA LYS A 57 7.26 45.70 35.76
C LYS A 57 6.63 45.18 37.08
N THR A 58 7.52 44.89 38.02
CA THR A 58 7.39 44.45 39.42
C THR A 58 6.46 45.25 40.34
N ARG A 59 6.00 44.61 41.44
CA ARG A 59 5.98 45.15 42.83
C ARG A 59 5.60 44.06 43.85
N GLY A 60 6.31 44.00 44.97
CA GLY A 60 5.99 43.18 46.15
C GLY A 60 5.63 44.04 47.38
N CYS A 61 5.11 43.39 48.42
CA CYS A 61 5.19 43.73 49.86
C CYS A 61 4.50 42.61 50.69
N GLY A 62 5.16 42.10 51.75
CA GLY A 62 4.57 41.25 52.82
C GLY A 62 4.07 42.09 54.01
N PRO A 63 4.20 41.67 55.29
CA PRO A 63 3.96 40.37 55.96
C PRO A 63 3.20 40.50 57.33
N ALA A 64 2.87 39.39 58.03
CA ALA A 64 2.64 39.28 59.50
C ALA A 64 2.57 37.78 59.91
N PHE A 65 3.41 37.16 60.75
CA PHE A 65 3.71 37.20 62.22
C PHE A 65 2.73 36.46 63.17
N GLY A 66 3.30 35.58 64.03
CA GLY A 66 2.72 35.01 65.27
C GLY A 66 2.88 33.48 65.41
N SER A 67 3.92 32.94 66.08
CA SER A 67 3.97 32.49 67.51
C SER A 67 3.06 31.27 67.81
N SER A 68 3.41 30.16 68.49
CA SER A 68 4.44 29.84 69.50
C SER A 68 4.35 28.33 69.86
N LEU A 69 5.48 27.68 70.19
CA LEU A 69 5.63 26.43 70.97
C LEU A 69 5.44 26.74 72.49
N PRO A 70 5.18 25.80 73.45
CA PRO A 70 6.06 24.64 73.76
C PRO A 70 5.39 23.38 74.40
N PHE A 71 6.11 22.24 74.46
CA PHE A 71 6.51 21.51 75.70
C PHE A 71 7.08 20.10 75.42
N MET A 72 8.11 19.74 76.19
CA MET A 72 8.93 18.53 76.19
C MET A 72 8.83 17.82 77.56
N LEU A 73 9.41 16.60 77.65
CA LEU A 73 9.63 15.69 78.81
C LEU A 73 8.67 14.49 78.84
N GLY A 74 9.07 13.22 78.99
CA GLY A 74 10.38 12.59 79.16
C GLY A 74 10.24 11.18 79.81
N TRP A 75 11.11 10.25 79.39
CA TRP A 75 11.78 9.19 80.17
C TRP A 75 11.34 7.70 80.25
N PHE A 76 12.33 6.87 79.85
CA PHE A 76 12.93 5.63 80.43
C PHE A 76 12.46 4.21 80.05
N GLY A 77 13.43 3.43 79.52
CA GLY A 77 13.47 1.97 79.49
C GLY A 77 14.67 1.37 78.71
N MET A 78 15.84 1.23 79.36
CA MET A 78 17.03 0.41 78.96
C MET A 78 16.66 -1.11 78.95
N LYS A 79 17.35 -2.13 78.41
CA LYS A 79 18.78 -2.46 78.12
C LYS A 79 18.79 -3.83 77.35
N SER A 80 19.66 -4.12 76.38
CA SER A 80 20.86 -4.99 76.45
C SER A 80 21.27 -5.34 74.98
N SER A 81 22.43 -5.00 74.40
CA SER A 81 23.86 -5.35 74.59
C SER A 81 24.30 -6.75 74.09
N GLU A 82 24.64 -6.83 72.78
CA GLU A 82 25.83 -7.43 72.10
C GLU A 82 26.28 -8.90 72.39
N PRO A 83 27.06 -9.63 71.52
CA PRO A 83 28.10 -9.09 70.59
C PRO A 83 28.32 -9.78 69.21
N SER A 84 29.05 -9.03 68.37
CA SER A 84 30.01 -9.38 67.30
C SER A 84 30.15 -10.83 66.78
N ASN A 85 30.11 -10.99 65.45
CA ASN A 85 31.06 -11.89 64.77
C ASN A 85 31.35 -11.48 63.32
N THR A 86 32.13 -10.42 63.18
CA THR A 86 32.72 -9.89 61.94
C THR A 86 33.94 -10.73 61.52
N ALA A 87 33.74 -12.03 61.28
CA ALA A 87 34.86 -12.92 60.92
C ALA A 87 34.46 -14.10 60.00
N GLN A 88 33.34 -14.01 59.29
CA GLN A 88 32.86 -15.09 58.42
C GLN A 88 32.30 -14.60 57.07
N GLN A 89 32.84 -13.49 56.54
CA GLN A 89 32.52 -12.99 55.20
C GLN A 89 33.72 -12.88 54.24
N LEU A 90 34.93 -13.30 54.64
CA LEU A 90 36.16 -13.13 53.83
C LEU A 90 36.81 -14.44 53.35
N LYS A 91 36.04 -15.54 53.22
CA LYS A 91 36.59 -16.82 52.72
C LYS A 91 35.67 -17.61 51.77
N TYR A 92 34.76 -16.93 51.08
CA TYR A 92 34.00 -17.49 49.94
C TYR A 92 33.97 -16.56 48.71
N SER A 93 34.85 -15.57 48.67
CA SER A 93 35.12 -14.78 47.47
C SER A 93 36.29 -15.40 46.72
N LEU A 94 36.09 -16.52 46.03
CA LEU A 94 36.96 -16.94 44.91
C LEU A 94 36.24 -18.07 44.15
N ILE A 95 35.98 -17.81 42.87
CA ILE A 95 35.33 -18.70 41.89
C ILE A 95 33.79 -18.73 41.98
N ARG A 96 33.15 -17.55 41.84
CA ARG A 96 31.91 -17.48 41.05
C ARG A 96 32.36 -17.12 39.64
N ARG A 97 32.43 -18.11 38.74
CA ARG A 97 32.50 -17.81 37.31
C ARG A 97 31.22 -17.04 37.00
N GLU A 98 31.32 -15.77 36.62
CA GLU A 98 30.20 -15.12 35.98
C GLU A 98 29.85 -15.96 34.76
N PRO A 99 28.59 -16.40 34.58
CA PRO A 99 28.19 -16.87 33.28
C PRO A 99 28.41 -15.67 32.36
N THR A 100 29.33 -15.78 31.42
CA THR A 100 29.31 -14.97 30.21
C THR A 100 27.93 -15.14 29.62
N VAL A 101 27.02 -14.21 29.94
CA VAL A 101 25.71 -14.08 29.33
C VAL A 101 26.02 -13.79 27.86
N THR A 102 26.01 -14.84 27.07
CA THR A 102 26.06 -14.72 25.63
C THR A 102 24.84 -13.88 25.26
N MET A 103 25.04 -12.75 24.58
CA MET A 103 23.95 -11.87 24.08
C MET A 103 22.93 -12.59 23.18
N ALA A 104 23.11 -13.89 22.93
CA ALA A 104 22.22 -14.78 22.20
C ALA A 104 21.06 -15.36 23.05
N GLU A 105 21.10 -15.29 24.39
CA GLU A 105 20.05 -15.86 25.26
C GLU A 105 18.83 -14.92 25.49
N HIS A 106 18.77 -13.74 24.86
CA HIS A 106 17.69 -12.76 25.06
C HIS A 106 16.88 -12.40 23.80
N LEU A 107 17.12 -13.05 22.67
CA LEU A 107 16.26 -12.92 21.50
C LEU A 107 15.15 -13.96 21.55
N HIS A 108 14.12 -13.70 22.36
CA HIS A 108 12.86 -14.42 22.23
C HIS A 108 12.05 -13.79 21.10
N ALA A 109 11.67 -14.57 20.10
CA ALA A 109 10.65 -14.16 19.14
C ALA A 109 9.36 -13.87 19.91
N ARG A 110 9.00 -12.59 20.02
CA ARG A 110 7.75 -12.15 20.63
C ARG A 110 7.00 -11.31 19.63
N ASN A 111 6.05 -11.95 18.96
CA ASN A 111 5.02 -11.24 18.23
C ASN A 111 3.86 -10.92 19.18
N ASP A 112 3.87 -9.70 19.72
CA ASP A 112 2.82 -9.18 20.60
C ASP A 112 1.86 -8.23 19.85
N ALA A 113 1.86 -8.24 18.50
CA ALA A 113 1.06 -7.35 17.68
C ALA A 113 -0.44 -7.46 18.00
N LEU A 114 -0.96 -8.69 18.07
CA LEU A 114 -2.39 -8.94 18.34
C LEU A 114 -2.80 -8.55 19.75
N LYS A 115 -1.88 -8.66 20.73
CA LYS A 115 -2.13 -8.20 22.09
C LYS A 115 -2.16 -6.68 22.19
N THR A 116 -1.39 -6.01 21.34
CA THR A 116 -1.24 -4.55 21.34
C THR A 116 -2.40 -3.88 20.62
N ASN A 117 -2.76 -4.38 19.43
CA ASN A 117 -3.74 -3.73 18.55
C ASN A 117 -5.14 -4.34 18.65
N GLY A 118 -5.28 -5.57 19.17
CA GLY A 118 -6.57 -6.20 19.41
C GLY A 118 -7.42 -6.41 18.16
N PHE A 119 -8.70 -6.71 18.37
CA PHE A 119 -9.67 -7.05 17.31
C PHE A 119 -10.96 -6.22 17.41
N THR A 120 -10.88 -5.04 18.00
CA THR A 120 -12.02 -4.13 18.16
C THR A 120 -11.81 -2.88 17.33
N PHE A 121 -12.71 -2.62 16.39
CA PHE A 121 -12.69 -1.45 15.52
C PHE A 121 -14.04 -0.73 15.64
N ASN A 122 -14.02 0.55 16.02
CA ASN A 122 -15.23 1.36 16.25
C ASN A 122 -16.27 0.69 17.16
N GLY A 123 -15.83 -0.03 18.19
CA GLY A 123 -16.71 -0.72 19.15
C GLY A 123 -17.23 -2.09 18.69
N ILE A 124 -16.91 -2.53 17.47
CA ILE A 124 -17.28 -3.85 16.95
C ILE A 124 -16.06 -4.77 17.05
N SER A 125 -16.24 -5.96 17.64
CA SER A 125 -15.17 -6.96 17.75
C SER A 125 -15.39 -8.12 16.77
N THR A 126 -14.33 -8.51 16.06
CA THR A 126 -14.36 -9.65 15.13
C THR A 126 -14.13 -10.96 15.88
N GLN A 127 -14.85 -12.01 15.47
CA GLN A 127 -14.62 -13.38 15.97
C GLN A 127 -13.77 -14.19 14.99
N ILE A 128 -13.84 -13.85 13.71
CA ILE A 128 -13.08 -14.49 12.63
C ILE A 128 -11.92 -13.55 12.30
N ASN A 129 -10.76 -13.78 12.92
CA ASN A 129 -9.58 -12.92 12.84
C ASN A 129 -8.29 -13.74 12.69
N ILE A 130 -7.19 -13.06 12.40
CA ILE A 130 -5.88 -13.71 12.32
C ILE A 130 -5.37 -14.13 13.71
N THR A 131 -4.60 -15.21 13.73
CA THR A 131 -3.88 -15.66 14.93
C THR A 131 -2.41 -15.17 14.88
N PRO A 132 -1.61 -15.37 15.95
CA PRO A 132 -0.19 -15.04 15.91
C PRO A 132 0.55 -15.67 14.73
N ARG A 133 0.07 -16.82 14.22
CA ARG A 133 0.66 -17.50 13.06
C ARG A 133 0.43 -16.72 11.76
N GLY A 134 -0.78 -16.19 11.55
CA GLY A 134 -1.09 -15.33 10.40
C GLY A 134 -0.30 -14.02 10.46
N SER A 135 -0.18 -13.43 11.65
CA SER A 135 0.64 -12.23 11.89
C SER A 135 2.13 -12.46 11.62
N ASP A 136 2.72 -13.57 12.11
CA ASP A 136 4.11 -13.96 11.84
C ASP A 136 4.37 -14.16 10.33
N TRP A 137 3.39 -14.77 9.63
CA TRP A 137 3.47 -14.93 8.19
C TRP A 137 3.47 -13.58 7.46
N TYR A 138 2.59 -12.65 7.84
CA TYR A 138 2.60 -11.31 7.24
C TYR A 138 3.93 -10.56 7.49
N PHE A 139 4.53 -10.68 8.67
CA PHE A 139 5.87 -10.13 8.92
C PHE A 139 6.96 -10.82 8.09
N THR A 140 6.83 -12.12 7.84
CA THR A 140 7.73 -12.87 6.94
C THR A 140 7.65 -12.32 5.52
N VAL A 141 6.44 -12.14 4.99
CA VAL A 141 6.25 -11.55 3.65
C VAL A 141 6.77 -10.10 3.62
N CYS A 142 6.52 -9.30 4.66
CA CYS A 142 7.07 -7.95 4.80
C CYS A 142 8.60 -7.93 4.67
N ALA A 143 9.29 -8.86 5.35
CA ALA A 143 10.75 -8.97 5.30
C ALA A 143 11.23 -9.31 3.88
N VAL A 144 10.57 -10.27 3.21
CA VAL A 144 10.87 -10.63 1.81
C VAL A 144 10.71 -9.40 0.89
N MET A 145 9.58 -8.69 1.00
CA MET A 145 9.30 -7.51 0.19
C MET A 145 10.33 -6.39 0.43
N THR A 146 10.72 -6.16 1.68
CA THR A 146 11.72 -5.15 2.05
C THR A 146 13.09 -5.48 1.47
N VAL A 147 13.54 -6.74 1.61
CA VAL A 147 14.81 -7.19 1.04
C VAL A 147 14.79 -7.06 -0.48
N SER A 148 13.71 -7.48 -1.14
CA SER A 148 13.57 -7.34 -2.59
C SER A 148 13.63 -5.88 -3.05
N SER A 149 12.96 -4.97 -2.33
CA SER A 149 13.01 -3.54 -2.64
C SER A 149 14.44 -2.99 -2.55
N ILE A 150 15.18 -3.30 -1.47
CA ILE A 150 16.59 -2.92 -1.31
C ILE A 150 17.45 -3.46 -2.45
N VAL A 151 17.24 -4.72 -2.84
CA VAL A 151 17.97 -5.36 -3.94
C VAL A 151 17.67 -4.67 -5.28
N PHE A 152 16.41 -4.38 -5.60
CA PHE A 152 16.01 -3.73 -6.84
C PHE A 152 16.54 -2.30 -6.95
N VAL A 153 16.46 -1.52 -5.87
CA VAL A 153 17.10 -0.20 -5.81
C VAL A 153 18.62 -0.34 -5.98
N GLY A 154 19.25 -1.26 -5.25
CA GLY A 154 20.70 -1.49 -5.31
C GLY A 154 21.19 -1.92 -6.70
N MET A 155 20.39 -2.68 -7.46
CA MET A 155 20.66 -2.98 -8.87
C MET A 155 20.52 -1.74 -9.75
N GLY A 156 19.47 -0.93 -9.54
CA GLY A 156 19.22 0.29 -10.29
C GLY A 156 20.34 1.34 -10.12
N LEU A 157 20.92 1.44 -8.92
CA LEU A 157 22.03 2.35 -8.64
C LEU A 157 23.29 2.08 -9.48
N ARG A 158 23.46 0.84 -9.99
CA ARG A 158 24.57 0.44 -10.88
C ARG A 158 24.33 0.78 -12.36
N LYS A 159 23.15 1.31 -12.71
CA LYS A 159 22.79 1.69 -14.09
C LYS A 159 22.79 3.21 -14.26
N PRO A 160 23.00 3.75 -15.49
CA PRO A 160 22.77 5.18 -15.77
C PRO A 160 21.31 5.56 -15.50
N ARG A 161 21.05 6.84 -15.16
CA ARG A 161 19.71 7.31 -14.73
C ARG A 161 18.61 7.01 -15.75
N THR A 162 18.93 7.09 -17.04
CA THR A 162 18.02 6.82 -18.17
C THR A 162 17.57 5.36 -18.25
N HIS A 163 18.29 4.41 -17.64
CA HIS A 163 17.97 2.97 -17.66
C HIS A 163 17.29 2.46 -16.38
N ARG A 164 16.96 3.35 -15.43
CA ARG A 164 16.46 2.95 -14.11
C ARG A 164 14.95 2.80 -14.00
N VAL A 165 14.19 3.13 -15.06
CA VAL A 165 12.72 3.17 -14.99
C VAL A 165 12.10 1.88 -14.44
N PHE A 166 12.42 0.72 -15.01
CA PHE A 166 11.94 -0.58 -14.52
C PHE A 166 12.42 -0.88 -13.10
N HIS A 167 13.66 -0.50 -12.75
CA HIS A 167 14.16 -0.69 -11.38
C HIS A 167 13.36 0.12 -10.36
N TYR A 168 12.98 1.36 -10.68
CA TYR A 168 12.18 2.20 -9.80
C TYR A 168 10.74 1.71 -9.69
N ILE A 169 10.11 1.29 -10.78
CA ILE A 169 8.75 0.75 -10.75
C ILE A 169 8.72 -0.54 -9.92
N THR A 170 9.58 -1.52 -10.23
CA THR A 170 9.66 -2.79 -9.51
C THR A 170 10.06 -2.63 -8.03
N ALA A 171 10.97 -1.71 -7.71
CA ALA A 171 11.30 -1.39 -6.32
C ALA A 171 10.12 -0.75 -5.57
N SER A 172 9.35 0.11 -6.24
CA SER A 172 8.17 0.75 -5.65
C SER A 172 7.08 -0.27 -5.35
N ILE A 173 6.85 -1.24 -6.25
CA ILE A 173 5.91 -2.34 -6.03
C ILE A 173 6.21 -3.08 -4.72
N THR A 174 7.46 -3.52 -4.54
CA THR A 174 7.87 -4.26 -3.35
C THR A 174 7.95 -3.38 -2.10
N MET A 175 8.26 -2.08 -2.24
CA MET A 175 8.25 -1.13 -1.13
C MET A 175 6.84 -0.89 -0.57
N VAL A 176 5.86 -0.66 -1.45
CA VAL A 176 4.46 -0.47 -1.05
C VAL A 176 3.92 -1.75 -0.40
N ALA A 177 4.18 -2.91 -1.00
CA ALA A 177 3.80 -4.19 -0.42
C ALA A 177 4.43 -4.40 0.95
N ALA A 178 5.71 -4.06 1.16
CA ALA A 178 6.35 -4.15 2.47
C ALA A 178 5.59 -3.36 3.55
N ILE A 179 5.16 -2.13 3.24
CA ILE A 179 4.39 -1.29 4.18
C ILE A 179 3.01 -1.91 4.47
N ALA A 180 2.33 -2.41 3.45
CA ALA A 180 1.02 -3.05 3.62
C ALA A 180 1.12 -4.35 4.45
N TYR A 181 2.12 -5.19 4.17
CA TYR A 181 2.38 -6.42 4.92
C TYR A 181 2.85 -6.15 6.36
N PHE A 182 3.61 -5.09 6.60
CA PHE A 182 3.88 -4.61 7.96
C PHE A 182 2.58 -4.24 8.68
N THR A 183 1.69 -3.51 8.01
CA THR A 183 0.41 -3.06 8.56
C THR A 183 -0.50 -4.25 8.91
N MET A 184 -0.63 -5.23 8.00
CA MET A 184 -1.39 -6.46 8.24
C MET A 184 -0.76 -7.33 9.34
N GLY A 185 0.57 -7.46 9.34
CA GLY A 185 1.30 -8.18 10.40
C GLY A 185 1.11 -7.54 11.76
N ALA A 186 1.06 -6.21 11.83
CA ALA A 186 0.74 -5.46 13.03
C ALA A 186 -0.75 -5.54 13.44
N ASN A 187 -1.61 -6.21 12.68
CA ASN A 187 -3.07 -6.25 12.87
C ASN A 187 -3.72 -4.86 12.79
N LEU A 188 -3.30 -4.09 11.82
CA LEU A 188 -3.82 -2.76 11.50
C LEU A 188 -4.42 -2.78 10.08
N GLY A 189 -5.17 -1.75 9.72
CA GLY A 189 -5.68 -1.59 8.36
C GLY A 189 -6.76 -2.59 7.96
N TRP A 190 -7.58 -3.02 8.93
CA TRP A 190 -8.71 -3.92 8.73
C TRP A 190 -10.03 -3.29 9.21
N ALA A 191 -11.15 -3.81 8.73
CA ALA A 191 -12.50 -3.44 9.15
C ALA A 191 -13.35 -4.68 9.45
N PRO A 192 -14.25 -4.62 10.46
CA PRO A 192 -15.17 -5.71 10.77
C PRO A 192 -16.29 -5.73 9.74
N THR A 193 -16.47 -6.86 9.06
CA THR A 193 -17.56 -7.05 8.09
C THR A 193 -18.41 -8.24 8.49
N GLU A 194 -19.73 -8.06 8.51
CA GLU A 194 -20.67 -9.15 8.79
C GLU A 194 -20.62 -10.20 7.66
N VAL A 195 -20.50 -11.48 8.03
CA VAL A 195 -20.42 -12.57 7.06
C VAL A 195 -21.79 -12.92 6.51
N GLU A 196 -21.90 -13.07 5.20
CA GLU A 196 -23.11 -13.57 4.55
C GLU A 196 -23.31 -15.05 4.88
N PHE A 197 -22.23 -15.84 4.78
CA PHE A 197 -22.25 -17.28 4.98
C PHE A 197 -21.67 -17.66 6.34
N HIS A 198 -22.57 -17.93 7.29
CA HIS A 198 -22.20 -18.45 8.60
C HIS A 198 -21.76 -19.91 8.49
N ARG A 199 -20.60 -20.23 9.08
CA ARG A 199 -20.02 -21.57 9.05
C ARG A 199 -20.02 -22.21 10.44
N ARG A 200 -19.99 -23.54 10.46
CA ARG A 200 -19.91 -24.34 11.69
C ARG A 200 -18.47 -24.64 12.11
N ASP A 201 -17.52 -24.52 11.19
CA ASP A 201 -16.11 -24.74 11.48
C ASP A 201 -15.58 -23.63 12.40
N HIS A 202 -14.91 -24.02 13.48
CA HIS A 202 -14.40 -23.12 14.51
C HIS A 202 -13.44 -22.04 13.98
N GLU A 203 -12.69 -22.28 12.90
CA GLU A 203 -11.76 -21.27 12.36
C GLU A 203 -12.47 -20.13 11.60
N VAL A 204 -13.74 -20.32 11.23
CA VAL A 204 -14.55 -19.37 10.45
C VAL A 204 -15.96 -19.19 11.04
N ALA A 205 -16.13 -19.55 12.32
CA ALA A 205 -17.38 -19.39 13.05
C ALA A 205 -17.44 -18.00 13.71
N GLY A 206 -18.54 -17.27 13.47
CA GLY A 206 -18.74 -15.94 14.00
C GLY A 206 -19.64 -15.09 13.11
N ASN A 207 -19.98 -13.89 13.57
CA ASN A 207 -20.80 -12.94 12.82
C ASN A 207 -19.92 -11.96 12.05
N TYR A 208 -18.80 -11.53 12.63
CA TYR A 208 -17.91 -10.53 12.05
C TYR A 208 -16.55 -11.12 11.70
N ARG A 209 -16.16 -10.94 10.43
CA ARG A 209 -14.84 -11.25 9.89
C ARG A 209 -13.98 -10.01 9.77
N GLU A 210 -12.71 -10.19 10.10
CA GLU A 210 -11.64 -9.22 9.86
C GLU A 210 -11.32 -9.16 8.36
N ILE A 211 -11.56 -8.00 7.74
CA ILE A 211 -11.24 -7.75 6.33
C ILE A 211 -10.12 -6.72 6.25
N PHE A 212 -8.94 -7.13 5.79
CA PHE A 212 -7.78 -6.25 5.62
C PHE A 212 -7.93 -5.36 4.37
N TYR A 213 -8.63 -4.24 4.50
CA TYR A 213 -8.78 -3.28 3.40
C TYR A 213 -7.43 -2.72 2.92
N VAL A 214 -6.40 -2.68 3.78
CA VAL A 214 -5.05 -2.24 3.40
C VAL A 214 -4.44 -3.06 2.27
N ARG A 215 -4.86 -4.33 2.10
CA ARG A 215 -4.47 -5.17 0.96
C ARG A 215 -4.91 -4.56 -0.37
N TYR A 216 -6.12 -4.00 -0.42
CA TYR A 216 -6.62 -3.35 -1.60
C TYR A 216 -5.96 -1.99 -1.83
N ILE A 217 -5.50 -1.31 -0.77
CA ILE A 217 -4.68 -0.09 -0.90
C ILE A 217 -3.31 -0.44 -1.51
N ASP A 218 -2.69 -1.56 -1.10
CA ASP A 218 -1.49 -2.09 -1.76
C ASP A 218 -1.76 -2.33 -3.24
N TRP A 219 -2.81 -3.08 -3.57
CA TRP A 219 -3.12 -3.42 -4.95
C TRP A 219 -3.46 -2.20 -5.80
N PHE A 220 -4.23 -1.25 -5.28
CA PHE A 220 -4.56 0.01 -5.95
C PHE A 220 -3.29 0.76 -6.41
N ILE A 221 -2.17 0.61 -5.69
CA ILE A 221 -0.91 1.22 -6.09
C ILE A 221 -0.06 0.26 -6.93
N THR A 222 -0.02 -1.03 -6.58
CA THR A 222 0.95 -1.98 -7.14
C THR A 222 0.49 -2.67 -8.41
N THR A 223 -0.80 -2.91 -8.62
CA THR A 223 -1.31 -3.52 -9.86
C THR A 223 -1.16 -2.60 -11.07
N PRO A 224 -1.40 -1.27 -10.98
CA PRO A 224 -1.07 -0.36 -12.07
C PRO A 224 0.43 -0.32 -12.39
N LEU A 225 1.29 -0.41 -11.37
CA LEU A 225 2.74 -0.43 -11.56
C LEU A 225 3.21 -1.74 -12.22
N LEU A 226 2.62 -2.88 -11.86
CA LEU A 226 2.90 -4.18 -12.50
C LEU A 226 2.48 -4.16 -13.98
N LEU A 227 1.31 -3.59 -14.27
CA LEU A 227 0.84 -3.40 -15.65
C LEU A 227 1.71 -2.41 -16.40
N MET A 228 2.16 -1.33 -15.77
CA MET A 228 3.10 -0.38 -16.36
C MET A 228 4.39 -1.09 -16.77
N ASP A 229 4.99 -1.91 -15.90
CA ASP A 229 6.19 -2.70 -16.21
C ASP A 229 5.98 -3.58 -17.46
N LEU A 230 4.84 -4.27 -17.57
CA LEU A 230 4.53 -5.13 -18.72
C LEU A 230 4.23 -4.36 -20.00
N LEU A 231 3.38 -3.34 -19.93
CA LEU A 231 2.91 -2.61 -21.11
C LEU A 231 4.00 -1.70 -21.69
N LEU A 232 4.87 -1.13 -20.83
CA LEU A 232 6.08 -0.45 -21.28
C LEU A 232 7.08 -1.43 -21.90
N THR A 233 7.20 -2.65 -21.35
CA THR A 233 8.02 -3.71 -21.97
C THR A 233 7.50 -4.07 -23.36
N ALA A 234 6.19 -4.14 -23.54
CA ALA A 234 5.57 -4.40 -24.83
C ALA A 234 5.64 -3.21 -25.82
N GLY A 235 6.03 -2.01 -25.37
CA GLY A 235 6.00 -0.81 -26.21
C GLY A 235 4.57 -0.40 -26.60
N MET A 236 3.61 -0.60 -25.69
CA MET A 236 2.21 -0.28 -25.95
C MET A 236 1.98 1.24 -26.10
N PRO A 237 1.04 1.67 -26.96
CA PRO A 237 0.65 3.07 -27.05
C PRO A 237 0.15 3.62 -25.70
N TRP A 238 0.60 4.81 -25.30
CA TRP A 238 0.24 5.40 -24.01
C TRP A 238 -1.27 5.51 -23.73
N PRO A 239 -2.17 5.77 -24.71
CA PRO A 239 -3.61 5.80 -24.43
C PRO A 239 -4.13 4.43 -23.99
N THR A 240 -3.63 3.36 -24.62
CA THR A 240 -3.99 1.98 -24.24
C THR A 240 -3.45 1.66 -22.85
N VAL A 241 -2.22 2.08 -22.52
CA VAL A 241 -1.66 1.90 -21.17
C VAL A 241 -2.56 2.53 -20.12
N LEU A 242 -2.97 3.79 -20.30
CA LEU A 242 -3.85 4.47 -19.35
C LEU A 242 -5.23 3.82 -19.22
N TYR A 243 -5.80 3.37 -20.34
CA TYR A 243 -7.10 2.71 -20.32
C TYR A 243 -7.03 1.36 -19.60
N VAL A 244 -5.99 0.56 -19.83
CA VAL A 244 -5.79 -0.71 -19.13
C VAL A 244 -5.60 -0.48 -17.63
N ILE A 245 -4.84 0.56 -17.24
CA ILE A 245 -4.72 0.96 -15.83
C ILE A 245 -6.07 1.37 -15.24
N LEU A 246 -6.89 2.14 -15.96
CA LEU A 246 -8.23 2.50 -15.46
C LEU A 246 -9.11 1.26 -15.23
N VAL A 247 -9.05 0.27 -16.12
CA VAL A 247 -9.79 -0.99 -15.96
C VAL A 247 -9.27 -1.80 -14.76
N ASP A 248 -7.95 -1.78 -14.52
CA ASP A 248 -7.33 -2.35 -13.33
C ASP A 248 -7.82 -1.68 -12.04
N GLU A 249 -7.93 -0.35 -12.02
CA GLU A 249 -8.49 0.36 -10.86
C GLU A 249 -9.95 -0.02 -10.60
N ILE A 250 -10.75 -0.18 -11.66
CA ILE A 250 -12.13 -0.67 -11.54
C ILE A 250 -12.14 -2.06 -10.89
N MET A 251 -11.23 -2.94 -11.30
CA MET A 251 -11.09 -4.28 -10.71
C MET A 251 -10.78 -4.21 -9.21
N ILE A 252 -9.79 -3.42 -8.79
CA ILE A 252 -9.39 -3.33 -7.38
C ILE A 252 -10.45 -2.65 -6.53
N VAL A 253 -11.00 -1.52 -6.99
CA VAL A 253 -12.01 -0.76 -6.23
C VAL A 253 -13.29 -1.58 -6.06
N THR A 254 -13.75 -2.27 -7.10
CA THR A 254 -14.93 -3.14 -6.96
C THR A 254 -14.65 -4.33 -6.05
N GLY A 255 -13.46 -4.93 -6.09
CA GLY A 255 -13.04 -5.96 -5.15
C GLY A 255 -13.08 -5.49 -3.69
N LEU A 256 -12.56 -4.30 -3.40
CA LEU A 256 -12.60 -3.69 -2.06
C LEU A 256 -14.03 -3.42 -1.60
N VAL A 257 -14.83 -2.77 -2.45
CA VAL A 257 -16.23 -2.48 -2.11
C VAL A 257 -16.97 -3.78 -1.83
N GLY A 258 -16.82 -4.79 -2.70
CA GLY A 258 -17.41 -6.12 -2.50
C GLY A 258 -17.01 -6.77 -1.17
N ALA A 259 -15.74 -6.63 -0.76
CA ALA A 259 -15.24 -7.22 0.48
C ALA A 259 -15.90 -6.61 1.74
N LEU A 260 -16.36 -5.36 1.65
CA LEU A 260 -17.00 -4.63 2.74
C LEU A 260 -18.54 -4.66 2.67
N VAL A 261 -19.12 -5.13 1.55
CA VAL A 261 -20.57 -5.33 1.44
C VAL A 261 -20.98 -6.60 2.18
N THR A 262 -21.95 -6.49 3.09
CA THR A 262 -22.46 -7.60 3.91
C THR A 262 -23.54 -8.42 3.23
N THR A 263 -24.24 -7.85 2.24
CA THR A 263 -25.33 -8.51 1.50
C THR A 263 -24.82 -9.25 0.27
N SER A 264 -25.68 -10.06 -0.35
CA SER A 264 -25.37 -10.78 -1.59
C SER A 264 -25.01 -9.87 -2.78
N TYR A 265 -25.24 -8.55 -2.68
CA TYR A 265 -24.77 -7.58 -3.68
C TYR A 265 -23.24 -7.59 -3.86
N LYS A 266 -22.47 -8.12 -2.89
CA LYS A 266 -21.02 -8.31 -3.03
C LYS A 266 -20.64 -9.10 -4.30
N TRP A 267 -21.47 -10.05 -4.71
CA TRP A 267 -21.24 -10.88 -5.90
C TRP A 267 -21.41 -10.09 -7.21
N GLY A 268 -22.20 -9.01 -7.20
CA GLY A 268 -22.27 -8.07 -8.31
C GLY A 268 -20.93 -7.36 -8.52
N TYR A 269 -20.34 -6.82 -7.45
CA TYR A 269 -19.01 -6.21 -7.48
C TYR A 269 -17.92 -7.21 -7.88
N PHE A 270 -17.95 -8.42 -7.32
CA PHE A 270 -17.06 -9.51 -7.70
C PHE A 270 -17.11 -9.80 -9.21
N THR A 271 -18.32 -9.87 -9.78
CA THR A 271 -18.53 -10.12 -11.21
C THR A 271 -17.95 -9.00 -12.07
N ILE A 272 -18.17 -7.73 -11.69
CA ILE A 272 -17.59 -6.58 -12.39
C ILE A 272 -16.05 -6.65 -12.37
N GLY A 273 -15.46 -6.95 -11.22
CA GLY A 273 -14.02 -7.14 -11.09
C GLY A 273 -13.49 -8.28 -11.96
N CYS A 274 -14.20 -9.42 -12.03
CA CYS A 274 -13.82 -10.55 -12.88
C CYS A 274 -13.89 -10.20 -14.38
N VAL A 275 -14.90 -9.43 -14.82
CA VAL A 275 -14.99 -8.96 -16.21
C VAL A 275 -13.83 -8.01 -16.55
N ALA A 276 -13.48 -7.10 -15.63
CA ALA A 276 -12.31 -6.25 -15.77
C ALA A 276 -11.01 -7.08 -15.89
N LEU A 277 -10.86 -8.10 -15.04
CA LEU A 277 -9.72 -9.03 -15.11
C LEU A 277 -9.64 -9.76 -16.46
N VAL A 278 -10.77 -10.23 -17.00
CA VAL A 278 -10.80 -10.89 -18.33
C VAL A 278 -10.28 -9.95 -19.42
N TYR A 279 -10.67 -8.67 -19.38
CA TYR A 279 -10.14 -7.67 -20.30
C TYR A 279 -8.63 -7.49 -20.15
N ILE A 280 -8.12 -7.39 -18.93
CA ILE A 280 -6.67 -7.26 -18.66
C ILE A 280 -5.91 -8.49 -19.16
N VAL A 281 -6.42 -9.70 -18.90
CA VAL A 281 -5.83 -10.95 -19.38
C VAL A 281 -5.83 -11.00 -20.91
N TYR A 282 -6.89 -10.55 -21.58
CA TYR A 282 -6.92 -10.41 -23.05
C TYR A 282 -5.80 -9.49 -23.54
N GLN A 283 -5.64 -8.32 -22.91
CA GLN A 283 -4.59 -7.37 -23.26
C GLN A 283 -3.19 -7.97 -23.11
N LEU A 284 -2.93 -8.69 -22.02
CA LEU A 284 -1.63 -9.32 -21.76
C LEU A 284 -1.38 -10.54 -22.66
N ALA A 285 -2.38 -11.38 -22.89
CA ALA A 285 -2.21 -12.64 -23.63
C ALA A 285 -2.13 -12.44 -25.15
N TRP A 286 -2.81 -11.39 -25.66
CA TRP A 286 -2.96 -11.16 -27.10
C TRP A 286 -2.32 -9.85 -27.57
N GLU A 287 -2.93 -8.71 -27.27
CA GLU A 287 -2.55 -7.40 -27.82
C GLU A 287 -1.09 -7.04 -27.48
N ALA A 288 -0.77 -6.93 -26.20
CA ALA A 288 0.57 -6.56 -25.75
C ALA A 288 1.64 -7.57 -26.18
N ARG A 289 1.27 -8.84 -26.34
CA ARG A 289 2.17 -9.87 -26.87
C ARG A 289 2.52 -9.65 -28.34
N ILE A 290 1.55 -9.25 -29.17
CA ILE A 290 1.80 -8.90 -30.57
C ILE A 290 2.78 -7.71 -30.64
N HIS A 291 2.52 -6.67 -29.85
CA HIS A 291 3.39 -5.50 -29.75
C HIS A 291 4.82 -5.87 -29.32
N ALA A 292 4.98 -6.64 -28.23
CA ALA A 292 6.29 -7.06 -27.74
C ALA A 292 7.09 -7.86 -28.78
N ASN A 293 6.43 -8.76 -29.53
CA ASN A 293 7.07 -9.54 -30.59
C ASN A 293 7.52 -8.68 -31.79
N HIS A 294 6.83 -7.58 -32.09
CA HIS A 294 7.25 -6.64 -33.12
C HIS A 294 8.47 -5.80 -32.72
N VAL A 295 8.66 -5.51 -31.42
CA VAL A 295 9.84 -4.78 -30.92
C VAL A 295 11.11 -5.62 -31.04
N GLY A 296 11.02 -6.93 -30.80
CA GLY A 296 12.12 -7.86 -31.02
C GLY A 296 11.95 -9.20 -30.30
N PRO A 297 12.67 -10.25 -30.72
CA PRO A 297 12.53 -11.59 -30.14
C PRO A 297 12.99 -11.68 -28.68
N ASP A 298 13.94 -10.84 -28.28
CA ASP A 298 14.40 -10.73 -26.90
C ASP A 298 13.35 -10.11 -25.99
N VAL A 299 12.72 -9.01 -26.43
CA VAL A 299 11.62 -8.33 -25.73
C VAL A 299 10.39 -9.24 -25.65
N GLY A 300 9.99 -9.83 -26.78
CA GLY A 300 8.87 -10.78 -26.85
C GLY A 300 9.03 -11.96 -25.90
N ARG A 301 10.27 -12.47 -25.73
CA ARG A 301 10.56 -13.52 -24.75
C ARG A 301 10.37 -13.03 -23.31
N VAL A 302 10.95 -11.89 -22.93
CA VAL A 302 10.80 -11.33 -21.58
C VAL A 302 9.33 -11.08 -21.25
N PHE A 303 8.60 -10.48 -22.19
CA PHE A 303 7.18 -10.24 -22.07
C PHE A 303 6.39 -11.54 -21.93
N LEU A 304 6.72 -12.58 -22.70
CA LEU A 304 6.05 -13.89 -22.57
C LEU A 304 6.18 -14.46 -21.16
N TRP A 305 7.40 -14.48 -20.60
CA TRP A 305 7.60 -15.00 -19.24
C TRP A 305 6.84 -14.19 -18.19
N CYS A 306 6.99 -12.86 -18.20
CA CYS A 306 6.40 -11.98 -17.19
C CYS A 306 4.87 -11.87 -17.34
N GLY A 307 4.39 -11.73 -18.57
CA GLY A 307 2.97 -11.62 -18.91
C GLY A 307 2.21 -12.92 -18.63
N SER A 308 2.76 -14.08 -18.99
CA SER A 308 2.15 -15.37 -18.65
C SER A 308 2.13 -15.63 -17.13
N LEU A 309 3.22 -15.30 -16.42
CA LEU A 309 3.25 -15.39 -14.96
C LEU A 309 2.13 -14.55 -14.34
N THR A 310 2.02 -13.29 -14.76
CA THR A 310 1.02 -12.33 -14.26
C THR A 310 -0.39 -12.82 -14.55
N ALA A 311 -0.70 -13.21 -15.79
CA ALA A 311 -2.03 -13.68 -16.17
C ALA A 311 -2.47 -14.90 -15.35
N VAL A 312 -1.59 -15.89 -15.17
CA VAL A 312 -1.91 -17.10 -14.40
C VAL A 312 -2.12 -16.76 -12.92
N VAL A 313 -1.21 -16.00 -12.34
CA VAL A 313 -1.26 -15.65 -10.92
C VAL A 313 -2.46 -14.77 -10.59
N TRP A 314 -2.79 -13.80 -11.44
CA TRP A 314 -3.91 -12.87 -11.22
C TRP A 314 -5.27 -13.57 -11.27
N ILE A 315 -5.42 -14.66 -12.05
CA ILE A 315 -6.65 -15.48 -12.04
C ILE A 315 -6.87 -16.17 -10.69
N LEU A 316 -5.81 -16.41 -9.90
CA LEU A 316 -5.93 -17.01 -8.57
C LEU A 316 -6.45 -16.03 -7.50
N TYR A 317 -6.25 -14.72 -7.67
CA TYR A 317 -6.73 -13.71 -6.70
C TYR A 317 -8.25 -13.66 -6.55
N PRO A 318 -9.09 -13.67 -7.61
CA PRO A 318 -10.55 -13.73 -7.44
C PRO A 318 -11.00 -15.09 -6.90
N ILE A 319 -10.26 -16.18 -7.14
CA ILE A 319 -10.54 -17.48 -6.50
C ILE A 319 -10.32 -17.37 -5.00
N ALA A 320 -9.17 -16.82 -4.58
CA ALA A 320 -8.89 -16.52 -3.17
C ALA A 320 -10.00 -15.65 -2.58
N TRP A 321 -10.38 -14.58 -3.26
CA TRP A 321 -11.42 -13.67 -2.80
C TRP A 321 -12.77 -14.37 -2.58
N GLY A 322 -13.16 -15.21 -3.54
CA GLY A 322 -14.41 -15.96 -3.50
C GLY A 322 -14.46 -16.95 -2.33
N VAL A 323 -13.34 -17.55 -1.93
CA VAL A 323 -13.29 -18.48 -0.80
C VAL A 323 -13.00 -17.79 0.54
N CYS A 324 -12.40 -16.60 0.53
CA CYS A 324 -12.06 -15.81 1.71
C CYS A 324 -13.19 -14.82 2.07
N GLU A 325 -13.11 -13.59 1.58
CA GLU A 325 -14.00 -12.46 1.91
C GLU A 325 -15.43 -12.68 1.42
N GLY A 326 -15.60 -13.28 0.23
CA GLY A 326 -16.90 -13.54 -0.36
C GLY A 326 -17.63 -14.69 0.32
N GLY A 327 -17.02 -15.87 0.30
CA GLY A 327 -17.64 -17.13 0.73
C GLY A 327 -17.43 -17.50 2.19
N ASN A 328 -16.53 -16.83 2.92
CA ASN A 328 -16.15 -17.18 4.29
C ASN A 328 -15.89 -18.69 4.46
N LEU A 329 -15.12 -19.29 3.55
CA LEU A 329 -14.82 -20.71 3.53
C LEU A 329 -13.47 -21.02 4.19
N ILE A 330 -12.48 -20.14 4.03
CA ILE A 330 -11.15 -20.30 4.64
C ILE A 330 -10.89 -19.24 5.70
N SER A 331 -10.12 -19.60 6.72
CA SER A 331 -9.77 -18.72 7.85
C SER A 331 -8.87 -17.55 7.43
N PRO A 332 -8.87 -16.43 8.17
CA PRO A 332 -7.98 -15.29 7.88
C PRO A 332 -6.49 -15.65 7.87
N ASP A 333 -6.06 -16.65 8.65
CA ASP A 333 -4.70 -17.18 8.60
C ASP A 333 -4.41 -17.87 7.26
N SER A 334 -5.34 -18.69 6.77
CA SER A 334 -5.22 -19.35 5.47
C SER A 334 -5.27 -18.35 4.32
N GLU A 335 -6.11 -17.32 4.44
CA GLU A 335 -6.17 -16.17 3.54
C GLU A 335 -4.81 -15.44 3.49
N ALA A 336 -4.18 -15.20 4.65
CA ALA A 336 -2.86 -14.58 4.74
C ALA A 336 -1.79 -15.39 3.98
N VAL A 337 -1.82 -16.73 4.13
CA VAL A 337 -0.92 -17.63 3.40
C VAL A 337 -1.20 -17.59 1.91
N PHE A 338 -2.47 -17.69 1.51
CA PHE A 338 -2.86 -17.73 0.10
C PHE A 338 -2.43 -16.45 -0.62
N TYR A 339 -2.86 -15.27 -0.16
CA TYR A 339 -2.45 -14.01 -0.76
C TYR A 339 -0.95 -13.73 -0.62
N GLY A 340 -0.34 -14.10 0.51
CA GLY A 340 1.10 -13.94 0.72
C GLY A 340 1.95 -14.69 -0.29
N ILE A 341 1.60 -15.94 -0.61
CA ILE A 341 2.29 -16.72 -1.64
C ILE A 341 2.09 -16.09 -3.01
N LEU A 342 0.86 -15.72 -3.36
CA LEU A 342 0.56 -15.07 -4.63
C LEU A 342 1.37 -13.77 -4.79
N ASP A 343 1.44 -12.95 -3.75
CA ASP A 343 2.17 -11.68 -3.79
C ASP A 343 3.68 -11.87 -3.88
N ILE A 344 4.27 -12.86 -3.21
CA ILE A 344 5.70 -13.18 -3.38
C ILE A 344 5.99 -13.56 -4.85
N ILE A 345 5.09 -14.29 -5.50
CA ILE A 345 5.27 -14.66 -6.91
C ILE A 345 5.04 -13.44 -7.81
N ALA A 346 3.98 -12.68 -7.58
CA ALA A 346 3.54 -11.56 -8.42
C ALA A 346 4.41 -10.31 -8.30
N LYS A 347 5.13 -10.12 -7.19
CA LYS A 347 5.90 -8.90 -6.91
C LYS A 347 7.42 -9.15 -7.00
N PRO A 348 8.08 -9.80 -6.02
CA PRO A 348 9.54 -9.96 -6.08
C PRO A 348 10.01 -11.00 -7.08
N VAL A 349 9.32 -12.14 -7.27
CA VAL A 349 9.71 -13.12 -8.30
C VAL A 349 9.50 -12.55 -9.70
N PHE A 350 8.33 -11.96 -9.96
CA PHE A 350 8.07 -11.19 -11.17
C PHE A 350 9.16 -10.15 -11.42
N GLY A 351 9.46 -9.32 -10.43
CA GLY A 351 10.45 -8.26 -10.53
C GLY A 351 11.85 -8.76 -10.85
N ALA A 352 12.26 -9.87 -10.25
CA ALA A 352 13.54 -10.51 -10.54
C ALA A 352 13.61 -11.00 -12.00
N ILE A 353 12.55 -11.66 -12.49
CA ILE A 353 12.47 -12.14 -13.89
C ILE A 353 12.51 -10.95 -14.85
N LEU A 354 11.73 -9.91 -14.58
CA LEU A 354 11.64 -8.70 -15.41
C LEU A 354 12.99 -8.00 -15.51
N LEU A 355 13.62 -7.67 -14.38
CA LEU A 355 14.89 -6.94 -14.36
C LEU A 355 16.04 -7.76 -14.95
N PHE A 356 16.05 -9.08 -14.73
CA PHE A 356 17.01 -9.96 -15.37
C PHE A 356 16.80 -10.03 -16.89
N GLY A 357 15.54 -10.07 -17.35
CA GLY A 357 15.17 -10.03 -18.75
C GLY A 357 15.61 -8.74 -19.44
N HIS A 358 15.43 -7.60 -18.78
CA HIS A 358 15.78 -6.28 -19.30
C HIS A 358 17.27 -5.93 -19.25
N ARG A 359 18.13 -6.77 -18.67
CA ARG A 359 19.55 -6.44 -18.46
C ARG A 359 20.31 -6.03 -19.73
N ASN A 360 19.86 -6.51 -20.90
CA ASN A 360 20.45 -6.27 -22.22
C ASN A 360 19.49 -5.52 -23.18
N ILE A 361 18.35 -5.02 -22.69
CA ILE A 361 17.37 -4.30 -23.49
C ILE A 361 17.54 -2.81 -23.20
N ASP A 362 17.76 -2.03 -24.26
CA ASP A 362 17.81 -0.58 -24.16
C ASP A 362 16.38 -0.02 -24.08
N PRO A 363 16.01 0.77 -23.04
CA PRO A 363 14.71 1.42 -22.96
C PRO A 363 14.33 2.23 -24.21
N ALA A 364 15.32 2.77 -24.95
CA ALA A 364 15.05 3.49 -26.20
C ALA A 364 14.38 2.59 -27.26
N ARG A 365 14.67 1.29 -27.28
CA ARG A 365 14.01 0.31 -28.18
C ARG A 365 12.53 0.12 -27.86
N LEU A 366 12.15 0.40 -26.62
CA LEU A 366 10.77 0.32 -26.15
C LEU A 366 9.99 1.63 -26.39
N GLY A 367 10.61 2.62 -27.06
CA GLY A 367 10.05 3.95 -27.24
C GLY A 367 10.23 4.88 -26.04
N LEU A 368 11.03 4.50 -25.04
CA LEU A 368 11.25 5.28 -23.83
C LEU A 368 12.48 6.18 -23.97
N ARG A 369 12.29 7.39 -24.52
CA ARG A 369 13.35 8.42 -24.54
C ARG A 369 13.33 9.22 -23.23
N ILE A 370 14.01 8.72 -22.22
CA ILE A 370 14.17 9.39 -20.91
C ILE A 370 15.38 10.32 -21.00
N ARG A 371 15.16 11.62 -20.81
CA ARG A 371 16.21 12.64 -20.87
C ARG A 371 16.89 12.81 -19.53
N ASP A 372 18.20 13.03 -19.54
CA ASP A 372 18.96 13.45 -18.36
C ASP A 372 19.22 14.97 -18.42
N VAL A 373 19.44 15.60 -17.26
CA VAL A 373 19.62 17.05 -17.12
C VAL A 373 20.80 17.57 -17.96
N ASN A 374 21.82 16.74 -18.16
CA ASN A 374 23.03 17.09 -18.89
C ASN A 374 22.91 16.94 -20.41
N GLU A 375 21.77 16.49 -20.93
CA GLU A 375 21.56 16.27 -22.36
C GLU A 375 21.13 17.54 -23.08
N ARG A 376 21.89 17.94 -24.12
CA ARG A 376 21.60 19.15 -24.90
C ARG A 376 20.20 19.08 -25.51
N ILE A 377 19.42 20.14 -25.33
CA ILE A 377 18.12 20.33 -26.02
C ILE A 377 18.42 20.60 -27.49
N VAL A 378 18.39 19.56 -28.33
CA VAL A 378 18.28 19.76 -29.77
C VAL A 378 16.81 20.06 -30.05
N PRO A 379 16.46 21.26 -30.58
CA PRO A 379 15.08 21.52 -30.98
C PRO A 379 14.78 20.64 -32.19
N GLU A 380 13.89 19.66 -32.04
CA GLU A 380 13.24 18.99 -33.18
C GLU A 380 12.28 19.99 -33.83
N GLY A 381 12.83 20.90 -34.65
CA GLY A 381 12.06 21.75 -35.54
C GLY A 381 11.80 21.04 -36.88
N PRO A 382 10.73 21.39 -37.63
CA PRO A 382 10.31 20.69 -38.86
C PRO A 382 11.29 20.78 -40.05
N ASN A 383 12.47 21.39 -39.88
CA ASN A 383 13.36 21.79 -40.98
C ASN A 383 14.83 21.46 -40.72
N VAL A 384 15.15 20.27 -40.19
CA VAL A 384 16.53 19.78 -40.23
C VAL A 384 16.71 18.94 -41.50
N LYS A 385 17.33 19.53 -42.52
CA LYS A 385 17.69 18.81 -43.77
C LYS A 385 18.74 17.73 -43.47
N PRO A 386 18.64 16.53 -44.07
CA PRO A 386 19.63 15.48 -43.89
C PRO A 386 20.91 15.87 -44.65
N GLY A 387 21.87 16.51 -43.95
CA GLY A 387 23.11 16.96 -44.58
C GLY A 387 24.21 17.49 -43.67
N GLN A 388 23.95 17.71 -42.37
CA GLN A 388 24.98 18.16 -41.42
C GLN A 388 25.23 17.13 -40.32
N GLN A 389 25.56 15.91 -40.73
CA GLN A 389 26.39 15.00 -39.94
C GLN A 389 27.70 14.77 -40.69
N ARG A 390 28.51 15.81 -40.82
CA ARG A 390 29.95 15.66 -41.11
C ARG A 390 30.72 16.67 -40.27
N ASN A 391 31.70 16.13 -39.54
CA ASN A 391 32.71 16.80 -38.71
C ASN A 391 32.27 17.36 -37.35
N VAL A 392 32.26 16.48 -36.35
CA VAL A 392 32.84 16.77 -35.04
C VAL A 392 33.67 15.51 -34.70
N GLY A 393 34.94 15.39 -35.07
CA GLY A 393 36.00 16.35 -34.78
C GLY A 393 36.58 15.98 -33.41
N ASN A 394 37.55 15.07 -33.44
CA ASN A 394 38.51 14.77 -32.37
C ASN A 394 38.89 16.05 -31.61
N VAL A 395 38.50 16.19 -30.34
CA VAL A 395 39.13 17.15 -29.42
C VAL A 395 39.15 16.55 -28.02
N ASN A 396 40.17 15.73 -27.76
CA ASN A 396 40.69 15.48 -26.42
C ASN A 396 42.21 15.67 -26.50
N ALA A 397 42.67 16.91 -26.28
CA ALA A 397 44.03 17.21 -25.85
C ALA A 397 43.98 18.55 -25.08
N PRO A 398 44.45 18.61 -23.83
CA PRO A 398 44.60 19.88 -23.12
C PRO A 398 45.97 20.48 -23.46
N GLU A 399 45.98 21.57 -24.22
CA GLU A 399 47.15 22.45 -24.30
C GLU A 399 47.13 23.42 -23.10
N GLY A 400 48.15 23.30 -22.24
CA GLY A 400 48.46 24.28 -21.23
C GLY A 400 49.13 25.51 -21.86
N SER A 401 48.62 26.68 -21.48
CA SER A 401 49.29 27.99 -21.56
C SER A 401 50.66 27.93 -20.84
N THR A 402 51.73 28.64 -21.18
CA THR A 402 51.88 30.06 -21.57
C THR A 402 53.36 30.28 -21.93
N SER A 403 53.65 31.17 -22.88
CA SER A 403 54.98 31.76 -23.08
C SER A 403 55.03 33.16 -22.45
N ALA A 404 56.04 33.43 -21.63
CA ALA A 404 56.76 34.70 -21.50
C ALA A 404 58.01 34.46 -20.65
#